data_AF-A0AA43CHG9-F1
#
_entry.id   AF-A0AA43CHG9-F1
#
_cell.length_a   1.000
_cell.length_b   1.000
_cell.length_c   1.000
_cell.angle_alpha   90.00
_cell.angle_beta   90.00
_cell.angle_gamma   90.00
#
_symmetry.space_group_name_H-M   'P 1'
#
loop_
_entity.id
_entity.type
_entity.pdbx_description
1 polymer ?
#
loop_
_entity_poly.entity_id
_entity_poly.type
_entity_poly.pdbx_seq_one_letter_code
_entity_poly.pdbx_strand_id
1 'polypeptide(L)' 'MRLVVMALLLVVGCTPASETSYRNGDIIFHESRSSQSEALRLAMNSRYTHMGVIYINDGKPFVYEAVGPVKVTP' A
#
# COMPACT_ATOMS: atom_id res chain seq x y z
N MET A 1 10.25 -41.50 -20.03
CA MET A 1 9.97 -40.23 -20.76
C MET A 1 8.75 -39.47 -20.24
N ARG A 2 7.58 -40.09 -19.99
CA ARG A 2 6.38 -39.39 -19.46
C ARG A 2 6.57 -38.74 -18.08
N LEU A 3 7.30 -39.38 -17.17
CA LEU A 3 7.57 -38.86 -15.82
C LEU A 3 8.47 -37.60 -15.80
N VAL A 4 9.43 -37.50 -16.73
CA VAL A 4 10.34 -36.34 -16.84
C VAL A 4 9.60 -35.11 -17.36
N VAL A 5 8.68 -35.30 -18.31
CA VAL A 5 7.84 -34.23 -18.85
C VAL A 5 6.89 -33.66 -17.79
N MET A 6 6.33 -34.52 -16.93
CA MET A 6 5.44 -34.09 -15.85
C MET A 6 6.17 -33.31 -14.74
N ALA A 7 7.43 -33.65 -14.45
CA ALA A 7 8.27 -32.88 -13.54
C ALA A 7 8.67 -31.51 -14.12
N LEU A 8 8.90 -31.42 -15.44
CA LEU A 8 9.26 -30.16 -16.11
C LEU A 8 8.08 -29.17 -16.16
N LEU A 9 6.84 -29.67 -16.27
CA LEU A 9 5.62 -28.84 -16.24
C LEU A 9 5.34 -28.20 -14.87
N LEU A 10 5.81 -28.79 -13.76
CA LEU A 10 5.61 -28.26 -12.41
C LEU A 10 6.52 -27.07 -12.07
N VAL A 11 7.64 -26.91 -12.77
CA VAL A 11 8.64 -25.84 -12.48
C VAL A 11 8.30 -24.52 -13.18
N VAL A 12 7.46 -24.54 -14.23
CA VAL A 12 7.14 -23.34 -15.05
C VAL A 12 5.97 -22.52 -14.47
N GLY A 13 5.32 -23.00 -13.40
CA GLY A 13 4.11 -22.37 -12.84
C GLY A 13 4.33 -21.22 -11.85
N CYS A 14 5.55 -20.91 -11.45
CA CYS A 14 5.80 -19.85 -10.46
C CYS A 14 6.04 -18.51 -11.18
N THR A 15 4.95 -17.81 -11.51
CA THR A 15 5.05 -16.38 -11.81
C THR A 15 5.07 -15.64 -10.48
N PRO A 16 6.09 -14.81 -10.17
CA PRO A 16 6.03 -13.96 -8.98
C PRO A 16 4.80 -13.09 -9.14
N ALA A 17 3.93 -13.08 -8.12
CA ALA A 17 2.86 -12.11 -8.04
C ALA A 17 3.50 -10.74 -8.24
N SER A 18 2.98 -9.96 -9.18
CA SER A 18 3.42 -8.59 -9.39
C SER A 18 3.18 -7.85 -8.08
N GLU A 19 4.23 -7.71 -7.26
CA GLU A 19 4.20 -6.75 -6.16
C GLU A 19 3.92 -5.40 -6.82
N THR A 20 2.74 -4.85 -6.57
CA THR A 20 2.43 -3.49 -7.00
C THR A 20 3.38 -2.58 -6.25
N SER A 21 4.50 -2.25 -6.89
CA SER A 21 5.51 -1.40 -6.28
C SER A 21 4.92 -0.01 -6.12
N TYR A 22 5.09 0.56 -4.93
CA TYR A 22 4.68 1.93 -4.68
C TYR A 22 5.41 2.89 -5.61
N ARG A 23 4.68 3.90 -6.10
CA ARG A 23 5.20 4.92 -6.99
C ARG A 23 5.11 6.28 -6.33
N ASN A 24 6.04 7.16 -6.72
CA ASN A 24 5.96 8.57 -6.34
C ASN A 24 4.63 9.16 -6.80
N GLY A 25 3.91 9.76 -5.85
CA GLY A 25 2.61 10.37 -6.09
C GLY A 25 1.41 9.46 -5.85
N ASP A 26 1.61 8.18 -5.54
CA ASP A 26 0.51 7.31 -5.12
C ASP A 26 -0.15 7.89 -3.86
N ILE A 27 -1.49 7.80 -3.78
CA ILE A 27 -2.25 8.28 -2.62
C ILE A 27 -2.60 7.10 -1.73
N ILE A 28 -2.20 7.17 -0.47
CA ILE A 28 -2.52 6.17 0.55
C ILE A 28 -3.65 6.67 1.46
N PHE A 29 -4.62 5.80 1.74
CA PHE A 29 -5.74 6.08 2.63
C PHE A 29 -5.73 5.09 3.80
N HIS A 30 -6.05 5.56 5.00
CA HIS A 30 -6.28 4.67 6.13
C HIS A 30 -7.34 5.20 7.09
N GLU A 31 -7.77 4.31 7.98
CA GLU A 31 -8.61 4.65 9.11
C GLU A 31 -7.71 5.15 10.25
N SER A 32 -7.85 6.43 10.61
CA SER A 32 -7.11 7.02 11.72
C SER A 32 -7.58 6.47 13.06
N ARG A 33 -6.66 6.36 14.02
CA ARG A 33 -6.95 5.99 15.42
C ARG A 33 -7.18 7.20 16.32
N SER A 34 -7.26 8.40 15.75
CA SER A 34 -7.53 9.62 16.52
C SER A 34 -8.98 9.65 17.02
N SER A 35 -9.23 10.37 18.11
CA SER A 35 -10.58 10.52 18.68
C SER A 35 -11.56 11.20 17.73
N GLN A 36 -11.06 12.01 16.78
CA GLN A 36 -11.89 12.69 15.78
C GLN A 36 -12.26 11.81 14.59
N SER A 37 -11.60 10.65 14.42
CA SER A 37 -11.81 9.73 13.28
C SER A 37 -13.26 9.28 13.17
N GLU A 38 -13.92 8.99 14.31
CA GLU A 38 -15.31 8.54 14.31
C GLU A 38 -16.28 9.60 13.79
N ALA A 39 -16.06 10.86 14.19
CA ALA A 39 -16.87 11.98 13.69
C ALA A 39 -16.71 12.16 12.17
N LEU A 40 -15.48 12.04 11.65
CA LEU A 40 -15.20 12.09 10.21
C LEU A 40 -15.87 10.94 9.45
N ARG A 41 -15.80 9.72 9.99
CA ARG A 41 -16.42 8.53 9.40
C ARG A 41 -17.94 8.70 9.26
N LEU A 42 -18.59 9.17 10.32
CA LEU A 42 -20.03 9.45 10.35
C LEU A 42 -20.41 10.59 9.40
N ALA A 43 -19.60 11.65 9.32
CA ALA A 43 -19.87 12.81 8.48
C ALA A 43 -19.63 12.53 6.97
N MET A 44 -18.60 11.75 6.63
CA MET A 44 -18.20 11.50 5.24
C MET A 44 -18.78 10.20 4.65
N ASN A 45 -19.43 9.36 5.46
CA ASN A 45 -19.89 8.03 5.07
C ASN A 45 -18.77 7.19 4.41
N SER A 46 -17.55 7.30 4.94
CA SER A 46 -16.35 6.63 4.44
C SER A 46 -15.53 6.12 5.62
N ARG A 47 -14.98 4.90 5.50
CA ARG A 47 -14.07 4.33 6.50
C ARG A 47 -12.69 5.00 6.52
N TYR A 48 -12.33 5.74 5.48
CA TYR A 48 -11.05 6.42 5.38
C TYR A 48 -11.17 7.82 5.96
N THR A 49 -10.33 8.12 6.94
CA THR A 49 -10.40 9.35 7.72
C THR A 49 -9.08 10.12 7.70
N HIS A 50 -8.03 9.52 7.12
CA HIS A 50 -6.75 10.17 6.84
C HIS A 50 -6.15 9.67 5.53
N MET A 51 -5.29 10.48 4.94
CA MET A 51 -4.55 10.16 3.73
C MET A 51 -3.19 10.84 3.68
N GLY A 52 -2.34 10.35 2.78
CA GLY A 52 -1.05 10.98 2.47
C GLY A 52 -0.60 10.65 1.06
N VAL A 53 0.54 11.23 0.67
CA VAL A 53 1.16 11.00 -0.65
C VAL A 53 2.45 10.23 -0.48
N ILE A 54 2.57 9.12 -1.21
CA ILE A 54 3.77 8.30 -1.20
C ILE A 54 4.90 9.01 -1.95
N TYR A 55 6.08 9.02 -1.32
CA TYR A 55 7.34 9.46 -1.88
C TYR A 55 8.41 8.39 -1.59
N ILE A 56 9.12 7.98 -2.63
CA ILE A 56 10.18 6.99 -2.61
C ILE A 56 11.51 7.74 -2.51
N ASN A 57 12.22 7.56 -1.40
CA ASN A 57 13.56 8.10 -1.16
C ASN A 57 14.55 6.95 -1.00
N ASP A 58 15.62 6.93 -1.81
CA ASP A 58 16.64 5.86 -1.79
C ASP A 58 16.04 4.44 -1.83
N GLY A 59 15.00 4.26 -2.65
CA GLY A 59 14.30 2.98 -2.83
C GLY A 59 13.35 2.60 -1.69
N LYS A 60 13.17 3.46 -0.67
CA LYS A 60 12.25 3.23 0.46
C LYS A 60 11.03 4.14 0.35
N PRO A 61 9.81 3.62 0.56
CA PRO A 61 8.62 4.44 0.60
C PRO A 61 8.55 5.24 1.90
N PHE A 62 8.04 6.45 1.79
CA PHE A 62 7.65 7.35 2.86
C PHE A 62 6.32 8.01 2.49
N VAL A 63 5.67 8.63 3.46
CA VAL A 63 4.39 9.33 3.28
C VAL A 63 4.53 10.78 3.70
N TYR A 64 4.23 11.70 2.79
CA TYR A 64 3.93 13.09 3.13
C TYR A 64 2.50 13.18 3.66
N GLU A 65 2.34 13.71 4.87
CA GLU A 65 1.03 13.81 5.53
C GLU A 65 0.87 15.11 6.35
N ALA A 66 -0.37 15.59 6.42
CA ALA A 66 -0.76 16.79 7.16
C ALA A 66 -1.37 16.42 8.53
N VAL A 67 -0.52 16.03 9.49
CA VAL A 67 -0.94 15.65 10.85
C VAL A 67 -0.76 16.77 11.89
N GLY A 68 -0.32 17.95 11.45
CA GLY A 68 -0.05 19.10 12.31
C GLY A 68 1.24 18.94 13.12
N PRO A 69 2.41 19.39 12.61
CA PRO A 69 2.64 20.00 11.30
C PRO A 69 2.64 18.98 10.15
N VAL A 70 2.85 19.45 8.91
CA VAL A 70 3.16 18.57 7.78
C VAL A 70 4.51 17.89 8.03
N LYS A 71 4.60 16.58 7.79
CA LYS A 71 5.83 15.81 8.01
C LYS A 71 5.95 14.64 7.03
N VAL A 72 7.10 13.99 7.08
CA VAL A 72 7.40 12.73 6.38
C VAL A 72 7.40 11.59 7.39
N THR A 73 6.64 10.54 7.12
CA THR A 73 6.54 9.35 7.97
C THR A 73 6.98 8.12 7.17
N PRO A 74 7.82 7.23 7.73
CA PRO A 74 8.16 5.94 7.10
C PRO A 74 6.94 5.03 6.92
#